data_AF-A0A821E021-F1
#
_entry.id   AF-A0A821E021-F1
#
_cell.length_a   1.000
_cell.length_b   1.000
_cell.length_c   1.000
_cell.angle_alpha   90.00
_cell.angle_beta   90.00
_cell.angle_gamma   90.00
#
_symmetry.space_group_name_H-M   'P 1'
#
loop_
_entity.id
_entity.type
_entity.pdbx_description
1 polymer ?
#
loop_
_entity_poly.entity_id
_entity_poly.type
_entity_poly.pdbx_seq_one_letter_code
_entity_poly.pdbx_strand_id
1 'polypeptide(L)'
;RRFAEHIIVTAAKIIGNNSDGDLVNGYEWCIEQVRNSTYLELASGLEIQKAIAYLREDNFSKAITTLKQFEKAEAKLASAAATNLSFLHFLEKDLNNAHKYADLALKTDKFNPASLTNKGNCCFVQGDYDKARYYYEEALNIDAGCVQALHNLILTLINSNQYQRVKDYLHKYTVIQPENTQVFCLMAKVLQQTNDLDHAKSWYLQALSIHRTDGHLHRRIGELIDSQGDKSNALQYYFDAYRHSPCDIQTLEWLASYYIETQYPEKAVEYCAQAALVKPGEIKWHLMVASCHRRSGDYAAAIEKYKWIHQHFPDDTDCIQFLIKIAIDLGLPEREMYENELKKVNKMKEIQLQRKTSADKSRNIIKGRKISSAEHEISRSNRNQIMDDHGKRTPINLDNTEGVFSQQGPITIHPYIDQFPQQMTHERPRTAISKKETHAIVFDDKDDAAELLPD
;
A
#
# COMPACT_ATOMS: atom_id res chain seq x y z
N ARG A 1 36.88 18.77 15.11
CA ARG A 1 36.20 17.64 15.79
C ARG A 1 34.91 17.24 15.06
N ARG A 2 33.85 18.06 15.03
CA ARG A 2 32.58 17.72 14.33
C ARG A 2 32.69 17.36 12.84
N PHE A 3 33.57 18.03 12.09
CA PHE A 3 33.82 17.70 10.68
C PHE A 3 34.49 16.32 10.50
N ALA A 4 35.45 15.98 11.38
CA ALA A 4 36.09 14.66 11.39
C ALA A 4 35.11 13.56 11.78
N GLU A 5 34.25 13.80 12.79
CA GLU A 5 33.18 12.88 13.18
C GLU A 5 32.23 12.58 12.00
N HIS A 6 31.85 13.61 11.24
CA HIS A 6 31.01 13.46 10.06
C HIS A 6 31.70 12.63 8.95
N ILE A 7 32.98 12.88 8.68
CA ILE A 7 33.74 12.12 7.68
C ILE A 7 33.85 10.65 8.10
N ILE A 8 34.14 10.37 9.36
CA ILE A 8 34.28 8.99 9.88
C ILE A 8 32.96 8.22 9.71
N VAL A 9 31.84 8.82 10.08
CA VAL A 9 30.51 8.19 9.92
C VAL A 9 30.17 7.97 8.44
N THR A 10 30.45 8.96 7.59
CA THR A 10 30.18 8.85 6.15
C THR A 10 31.07 7.80 5.49
N ALA A 11 32.34 7.72 5.87
CA ALA A 11 33.26 6.68 5.40
C ALA A 11 32.81 5.29 5.85
N ALA A 12 32.39 5.12 7.11
CA ALA A 12 31.86 3.85 7.61
C ALA A 12 30.60 3.40 6.85
N LYS A 13 29.71 4.33 6.48
CA LYS A 13 28.53 4.03 5.64
C LYS A 13 28.93 3.56 4.24
N ILE A 14 29.95 4.18 3.64
CA ILE A 14 30.44 3.79 2.31
C ILE A 14 31.09 2.41 2.36
N ILE A 15 31.96 2.17 3.34
CA ILE A 15 32.65 0.89 3.52
C ILE A 15 31.64 -0.23 3.81
N GLY A 16 30.66 0.03 4.68
CA GLY A 16 29.58 -0.90 4.97
C GLY A 16 28.69 -1.20 3.76
N ASN A 17 28.49 -0.25 2.83
CA ASN A 17 27.69 -0.48 1.63
C ASN A 17 28.47 -1.14 0.47
N ASN A 18 29.81 -1.05 0.46
CA ASN A 18 30.67 -1.49 -0.67
C ASN A 18 31.45 -2.78 -0.42
N SER A 19 31.36 -3.40 0.77
CA SER A 19 32.09 -4.64 1.06
C SER A 19 31.42 -5.83 0.37
N ASP A 20 32.21 -6.68 -0.31
CA ASP A 20 31.79 -7.85 -1.10
C ASP A 20 30.92 -8.86 -0.31
N GLY A 21 29.63 -8.59 -0.20
CA GLY A 21 28.59 -9.55 0.22
C GLY A 21 28.02 -9.38 1.63
N ASP A 22 28.76 -8.84 2.59
CA ASP A 22 28.31 -8.73 4.00
C ASP A 22 28.43 -7.29 4.53
N LEU A 23 27.33 -6.52 4.49
CA LEU A 23 27.27 -5.14 5.00
C LEU A 23 27.73 -5.03 6.47
N VAL A 24 27.41 -6.08 7.24
CA VAL A 24 27.67 -6.18 8.67
C VAL A 24 29.16 -6.21 9.00
N ASN A 25 29.97 -6.89 8.18
CA ASN A 25 31.41 -7.03 8.40
C ASN A 25 32.15 -5.70 8.21
N GLY A 26 31.69 -4.89 7.24
CA GLY A 26 32.21 -3.54 7.03
C GLY A 26 31.99 -2.63 8.24
N TYR A 27 30.77 -2.66 8.82
CA TYR A 27 30.49 -1.91 10.05
C TYR A 27 31.28 -2.43 11.25
N GLU A 28 31.44 -3.75 11.39
CA GLU A 28 32.21 -4.35 12.48
C GLU A 28 33.68 -3.92 12.46
N TRP A 29 34.32 -3.97 11.30
CA TRP A 29 35.68 -3.47 11.13
C TRP A 29 35.79 -1.98 11.46
N CYS A 30 34.86 -1.14 10.96
CA CYS A 30 34.85 0.29 11.28
C CYS A 30 34.67 0.54 12.78
N ILE A 31 33.83 -0.23 13.48
CA ILE A 31 33.63 -0.11 14.93
C ILE A 31 34.91 -0.44 15.68
N GLU A 32 35.63 -1.51 15.32
CA GLU A 32 36.91 -1.86 15.94
C GLU A 32 37.97 -0.76 15.77
N GLN A 33 38.09 -0.18 14.58
CA GLN A 33 39.02 0.91 14.33
C GLN A 33 38.66 2.17 15.11
N VAL A 34 37.37 2.50 15.20
CA VAL A 34 36.89 3.68 15.95
C VAL A 34 37.05 3.49 17.46
N ARG A 35 36.86 2.27 17.99
CA ARG A 35 37.09 1.94 19.41
C ARG A 35 38.55 2.11 19.82
N ASN A 36 39.49 1.87 18.90
CA ASN A 36 40.92 2.07 19.14
C ASN A 36 41.39 3.53 18.95
N SER A 37 40.46 4.44 18.62
CA SER A 37 40.75 5.84 18.32
C SER A 37 40.31 6.78 19.45
N THR A 38 40.64 8.07 19.32
CA THR A 38 40.15 9.13 20.23
C THR A 38 38.65 9.40 20.11
N TYR A 39 37.95 8.77 19.17
CA TYR A 39 36.52 8.96 18.88
C TYR A 39 35.65 7.79 19.37
N LEU A 40 35.97 7.19 20.52
CA LEU A 40 35.22 6.06 21.12
C LEU A 40 33.71 6.30 21.19
N GLU A 41 33.28 7.53 21.45
CA GLU A 41 31.86 7.93 21.52
C GLU A 41 31.10 7.63 20.21
N LEU A 42 31.76 7.68 19.04
CA LEU A 42 31.14 7.38 17.75
C LEU A 42 30.88 5.89 17.53
N ALA A 43 31.59 5.00 18.24
CA ALA A 43 31.41 3.55 18.09
C ALA A 43 29.98 3.13 18.41
N SER A 44 29.38 3.74 19.44
CA SER A 44 27.99 3.50 19.85
C SER A 44 26.98 3.90 18.75
N GLY A 45 27.20 5.02 18.08
CA GLY A 45 26.38 5.46 16.95
C GLY A 45 26.54 4.54 15.72
N LEU A 46 27.75 4.04 15.48
CA LEU A 46 28.02 3.07 14.41
C LEU A 46 27.38 1.70 14.70
N GLU A 47 27.29 1.29 15.96
CA GLU A 47 26.57 0.06 16.37
C GLU A 47 25.06 0.17 16.12
N ILE A 48 24.45 1.33 16.32
CA ILE A 48 23.05 1.58 15.92
C ILE A 48 22.92 1.51 14.39
N GLN A 49 23.87 2.05 13.63
CA GLN A 49 23.86 1.93 12.16
C GLN A 49 24.05 0.48 11.69
N LYS A 50 24.87 -0.32 12.39
CA LYS A 50 24.99 -1.77 12.18
C LYS A 50 23.64 -2.46 12.41
N ALA A 51 22.87 -2.07 13.42
CA ALA A 51 21.52 -2.59 13.63
C ALA A 51 20.56 -2.25 12.47
N ILE A 52 20.69 -1.06 11.87
CA ILE A 52 19.95 -0.67 10.67
C ILE A 52 20.43 -1.44 9.43
N ALA A 53 21.69 -1.87 9.38
CA ALA A 53 22.17 -2.75 8.32
C ALA A 53 21.54 -4.16 8.44
N TYR A 54 21.45 -4.72 9.65
CA TYR A 54 20.72 -5.99 9.87
C TYR A 54 19.25 -5.91 9.45
N LEU A 55 18.63 -4.73 9.55
CA LEU A 55 17.30 -4.47 9.03
C LEU A 55 17.17 -4.63 7.52
N ARG A 56 18.20 -4.22 6.76
CA ARG A 56 18.23 -4.38 5.30
C ARG A 56 18.43 -5.84 4.88
N GLU A 57 19.03 -6.64 5.74
CA GLU A 57 19.23 -8.09 5.57
C GLU A 57 18.07 -8.92 6.16
N ASP A 58 16.94 -8.30 6.53
CA ASP A 58 15.77 -8.91 7.16
C ASP A 58 16.08 -9.69 8.47
N ASN A 59 17.20 -9.40 9.12
CA ASN A 59 17.61 -10.06 10.36
C ASN A 59 17.13 -9.29 11.61
N PHE A 60 15.80 -9.29 11.82
CA PHE A 60 15.16 -8.57 12.92
C PHE A 60 15.68 -8.98 14.30
N SER A 61 15.93 -10.28 14.52
CA SER A 61 16.39 -10.81 15.81
C SER A 61 17.73 -10.19 16.26
N LYS A 62 18.73 -10.16 15.37
CA LYS A 62 20.04 -9.58 15.66
C LYS A 62 19.93 -8.07 15.86
N ALA A 63 19.16 -7.37 15.01
CA ALA A 63 18.91 -5.94 15.14
C ALA A 63 18.29 -5.55 16.50
N ILE A 64 17.32 -6.34 16.99
CA ILE A 64 16.72 -6.10 18.31
C ILE A 64 17.74 -6.33 19.42
N THR A 65 18.52 -7.41 19.35
CA THR A 65 19.52 -7.71 20.40
C THR A 65 20.62 -6.65 20.49
N THR A 66 21.07 -6.09 19.37
CA THR A 66 22.07 -5.02 19.36
C THR A 66 21.50 -3.72 19.90
N LEU A 67 20.29 -3.32 19.49
CA LEU A 67 19.67 -2.09 19.98
C LEU A 67 19.31 -2.14 21.46
N LYS A 68 18.94 -3.30 22.00
CA LYS A 68 18.65 -3.47 23.44
C LYS A 68 19.86 -3.19 24.35
N GLN A 69 21.09 -3.31 23.84
CA GLN A 69 22.29 -2.98 24.60
C GLN A 69 22.37 -1.48 24.95
N PHE A 70 21.68 -0.63 24.17
CA PHE A 70 21.70 0.82 24.32
C PHE A 70 20.55 1.38 25.18
N GLU A 71 19.70 0.54 25.77
CA GLU A 71 18.60 1.00 26.64
C GLU A 71 19.09 1.82 27.86
N LYS A 72 20.31 1.53 28.35
CA LYS A 72 20.93 2.21 29.49
C LYS A 72 22.04 3.20 29.09
N ALA A 73 22.19 3.46 27.79
CA ALA A 73 23.20 4.40 27.29
C ALA A 73 22.81 5.85 27.58
N GLU A 74 23.63 6.80 27.11
CA GLU A 74 23.32 8.23 27.19
C GLU A 74 21.95 8.55 26.57
N ALA A 75 21.26 9.57 27.09
CA ALA A 75 19.87 9.88 26.74
C ALA A 75 19.62 9.96 25.22
N LYS A 76 20.56 10.55 24.46
CA LYS A 76 20.42 10.67 22.99
C LYS A 76 20.53 9.31 22.27
N LEU A 77 21.48 8.48 22.68
CA LEU A 77 21.68 7.13 22.15
C LEU A 77 20.52 6.21 22.53
N ALA A 78 20.06 6.28 23.78
CA ALA A 78 18.91 5.54 24.27
C ALA A 78 17.62 5.92 23.52
N SER A 79 17.41 7.21 23.23
CA SER A 79 16.26 7.68 22.43
C SER A 79 16.28 7.14 20.99
N ALA A 80 17.43 7.21 20.31
CA ALA A 80 17.58 6.67 18.95
C ALA A 80 17.38 5.15 18.91
N ALA A 81 17.96 4.43 19.88
CA ALA A 81 17.78 2.98 20.01
C ALA A 81 16.31 2.60 20.28
N ALA A 82 15.63 3.32 21.17
CA ALA A 82 14.21 3.11 21.46
C ALA A 82 13.31 3.41 20.26
N THR A 83 13.63 4.45 19.48
CA THR A 83 12.91 4.80 18.26
C THR A 83 13.03 3.70 17.20
N ASN A 84 14.24 3.15 17.02
CA ASN A 84 14.48 2.04 16.11
C ASN A 84 13.87 0.72 16.61
N LEU A 85 13.88 0.44 17.91
CA LEU A 85 13.19 -0.71 18.50
C LEU A 85 11.67 -0.63 18.31
N SER A 86 11.08 0.56 18.45
CA SER A 86 9.66 0.78 18.16
C SER A 86 9.33 0.43 16.71
N PHE A 87 10.15 0.90 15.77
CA PHE A 87 10.04 0.57 14.35
C PHE A 87 10.14 -0.94 14.08
N LEU A 88 11.12 -1.62 14.68
CA LEU A 88 11.32 -3.07 14.52
C LEU A 88 10.12 -3.88 14.97
N HIS A 89 9.63 -3.62 16.19
CA HIS A 89 8.47 -4.32 16.70
C HIS A 89 7.19 -3.99 15.92
N PHE A 90 7.09 -2.79 15.35
CA PHE A 90 6.01 -2.44 14.45
C PHE A 90 6.03 -3.30 13.17
N LEU A 91 7.21 -3.52 12.57
CA LEU A 91 7.36 -4.42 11.41
C LEU A 91 7.05 -5.88 11.76
N GLU A 92 7.45 -6.34 12.94
CA GLU A 92 7.13 -7.68 13.45
C GLU A 92 5.63 -7.86 13.81
N LYS A 93 4.81 -6.81 13.66
CA LYS A 93 3.39 -6.74 14.07
C LYS A 93 3.16 -6.89 15.57
N ASP A 94 4.20 -6.72 16.39
CA ASP A 94 4.10 -6.65 17.84
C ASP A 94 3.83 -5.22 18.30
N LEU A 95 2.56 -4.82 18.19
CA LEU A 95 2.10 -3.46 18.50
C LEU A 95 2.29 -3.08 19.99
N ASN A 96 2.30 -4.06 20.89
CA ASN A 96 2.44 -3.80 22.33
C ASN A 96 3.86 -3.33 22.65
N ASN A 97 4.87 -4.05 22.14
CA ASN A 97 6.26 -3.64 22.30
C ASN A 97 6.56 -2.37 21.48
N ALA A 98 6.01 -2.25 20.26
CA ALA A 98 6.17 -1.04 19.45
C ALA A 98 5.71 0.23 20.20
N HIS A 99 4.54 0.17 20.86
CA HIS A 99 4.04 1.27 21.69
C HIS A 99 4.90 1.54 22.91
N LYS A 100 5.32 0.50 23.62
CA LYS A 100 6.17 0.63 24.81
C LYS A 100 7.48 1.35 24.49
N TYR A 101 8.13 0.97 23.39
CA TYR A 101 9.38 1.59 22.96
C TYR A 101 9.18 3.00 22.38
N ALA A 102 8.05 3.26 21.70
CA ALA A 102 7.69 4.63 21.29
C ALA A 102 7.52 5.56 22.51
N ASP A 103 6.85 5.10 23.56
CA ASP A 103 6.68 5.88 24.80
C ASP A 103 7.99 6.09 25.54
N LEU A 104 8.90 5.10 25.52
CA LEU A 104 10.23 5.23 26.09
C LEU A 104 11.08 6.25 25.33
N ALA A 105 11.00 6.25 24.00
CA ALA A 105 11.67 7.24 23.16
C ALA A 105 11.15 8.66 23.45
N LEU A 106 9.82 8.85 23.53
CA LEU A 106 9.22 10.16 23.84
C LEU A 106 9.50 10.67 25.26
N LYS A 107 9.63 9.77 26.24
CA LYS A 107 10.05 10.13 27.61
C LYS A 107 11.49 10.63 27.66
N THR A 108 12.35 10.05 26.82
CA THR A 108 13.78 10.38 26.78
C THR A 108 14.03 11.63 25.95
N ASP A 109 13.36 11.75 24.81
CA ASP A 109 13.39 12.92 23.94
C ASP A 109 11.98 13.23 23.43
N LYS A 110 11.36 14.24 24.05
CA LYS A 110 10.01 14.69 23.71
C LYS A 110 9.93 15.33 22.33
N PHE A 111 11.03 15.89 21.82
CA PHE A 111 11.06 16.66 20.58
C PHE A 111 11.70 15.86 19.43
N ASN A 112 11.67 14.53 19.49
CA ASN A 112 12.12 13.70 18.40
C ASN A 112 10.96 13.45 17.40
N PRO A 113 11.00 13.98 16.17
CA PRO A 113 9.94 13.77 15.18
C PRO A 113 9.80 12.29 14.78
N ALA A 114 10.89 11.51 14.84
CA ALA A 114 10.89 10.09 14.51
C ALA A 114 10.08 9.27 15.53
N SER A 115 10.25 9.53 16.82
CA SER A 115 9.52 8.83 17.88
C SER A 115 8.03 9.20 17.88
N LEU A 116 7.70 10.47 17.62
CA LEU A 116 6.32 10.94 17.41
C LEU A 116 5.68 10.25 16.20
N THR A 117 6.39 10.16 15.08
CA THR A 117 5.91 9.44 13.88
C THR A 117 5.64 7.97 14.18
N ASN A 118 6.57 7.28 14.85
CA ASN A 118 6.38 5.87 15.20
C ASN A 118 5.23 5.65 16.20
N LYS A 119 5.06 6.56 17.17
CA LYS A 119 3.89 6.53 18.07
C LYS A 119 2.58 6.71 17.30
N GLY A 120 2.55 7.65 16.34
CA GLY A 120 1.43 7.86 15.43
C GLY A 120 1.10 6.62 14.61
N ASN A 121 2.10 5.93 14.08
CA ASN A 121 1.94 4.70 13.30
C ASN A 121 1.25 3.60 14.12
N CYS A 122 1.69 3.43 15.37
CA CYS A 122 1.09 2.45 16.26
C CYS A 122 -0.38 2.80 16.57
N CYS A 123 -0.71 4.08 16.83
CA CYS A 123 -2.09 4.52 17.02
C CYS A 123 -2.96 4.33 15.76
N PHE A 124 -2.40 4.55 14.56
CA PHE A 124 -3.14 4.34 13.31
C PHE A 124 -3.53 2.87 13.14
N VAL A 125 -2.61 1.93 13.41
CA VAL A 125 -2.90 0.49 13.28
C VAL A 125 -3.93 0.03 14.30
N GLN A 126 -3.99 0.68 15.47
CA GLN A 126 -5.04 0.46 16.46
C GLN A 126 -6.42 1.03 16.06
N GLY A 127 -6.49 1.84 15.01
CA GLY A 127 -7.71 2.53 14.57
C GLY A 127 -7.96 3.87 15.28
N ASP A 128 -7.06 4.31 16.16
CA ASP A 128 -7.14 5.58 16.88
C ASP A 128 -6.63 6.73 15.98
N TYR A 129 -7.39 7.09 14.93
CA TYR A 129 -6.98 8.08 13.94
C TYR A 129 -6.79 9.49 14.51
N ASP A 130 -7.57 9.90 15.51
CA ASP A 130 -7.42 11.23 16.14
C ASP A 130 -6.10 11.37 16.90
N LYS A 131 -5.68 10.32 17.62
CA LYS A 131 -4.37 10.30 18.29
C LYS A 131 -3.23 10.21 17.30
N ALA A 132 -3.37 9.37 16.27
CA ALA A 132 -2.38 9.24 15.22
C ALA A 132 -2.11 10.60 14.56
N ARG A 133 -3.18 11.31 14.21
CA ARG A 133 -3.12 12.68 13.70
C ARG A 133 -2.37 13.63 14.63
N TYR A 134 -2.73 13.66 15.92
CA TYR A 134 -2.08 14.53 16.89
C TYR A 134 -0.55 14.32 16.90
N TYR A 135 -0.10 13.08 16.95
CA TYR A 135 1.34 12.78 16.95
C TYR A 135 2.04 13.16 15.65
N TYR A 136 1.39 12.99 14.48
CA TYR A 136 1.99 13.43 13.22
C TYR A 136 2.03 14.95 13.08
N GLU A 137 0.99 15.67 13.52
CA GLU A 137 0.99 17.14 13.54
C GLU A 137 2.08 17.69 14.46
N GLU A 138 2.28 17.09 15.65
CA GLU A 138 3.39 17.44 16.54
C GLU A 138 4.77 17.15 15.91
N ALA A 139 4.91 16.03 15.19
CA ALA A 139 6.15 15.72 14.46
C ALA A 139 6.46 16.78 13.39
N LEU A 140 5.43 17.24 12.66
CA LEU A 140 5.57 18.29 11.64
C LEU A 140 5.80 19.68 12.23
N ASN A 141 5.31 19.96 13.44
CA ASN A 141 5.60 21.20 14.16
C ASN A 141 7.08 21.31 14.56
N ILE A 142 7.71 20.16 14.84
CA ILE A 142 9.14 20.09 15.17
C ILE A 142 9.98 20.12 13.89
N ASP A 143 9.65 19.26 12.93
CA ASP A 143 10.34 19.16 11.65
C ASP A 143 9.32 19.22 10.49
N ALA A 144 9.16 20.41 9.94
CA ALA A 144 8.29 20.65 8.79
C ALA A 144 8.74 19.90 7.52
N GLY A 145 9.99 19.41 7.47
CA GLY A 145 10.55 18.61 6.38
C GLY A 145 10.35 17.10 6.56
N CYS A 146 9.70 16.64 7.63
CA CYS A 146 9.49 15.22 7.88
C CYS A 146 8.45 14.61 6.92
N VAL A 147 8.94 14.12 5.78
CA VAL A 147 8.12 13.56 4.70
C VAL A 147 7.30 12.35 5.18
N GLN A 148 7.85 11.50 6.05
CA GLN A 148 7.16 10.32 6.57
C GLN A 148 5.97 10.72 7.45
N ALA A 149 6.14 11.69 8.36
CA ALA A 149 5.05 12.21 9.18
C ALA A 149 3.97 12.85 8.31
N LEU A 150 4.37 13.63 7.29
CA LEU A 150 3.45 14.26 6.35
C LEU A 150 2.63 13.23 5.56
N HIS A 151 3.30 12.20 5.03
CA HIS A 151 2.66 11.10 4.32
C HIS A 151 1.64 10.37 5.20
N ASN A 152 2.06 9.96 6.41
CA ASN A 152 1.20 9.21 7.31
C ASN A 152 0.03 10.05 7.84
N LEU A 153 0.23 11.36 8.02
CA LEU A 153 -0.86 12.29 8.34
C LEU A 153 -1.90 12.34 7.22
N ILE A 154 -1.46 12.46 5.97
CA ILE A 154 -2.37 12.46 4.80
C ILE A 154 -3.18 11.16 4.76
N LEU A 155 -2.54 10.01 4.93
CA LEU A 155 -3.24 8.71 4.97
C LEU A 155 -4.26 8.63 6.12
N THR A 156 -3.91 9.17 7.29
CA THR A 156 -4.80 9.24 8.46
C THR A 156 -6.01 10.12 8.19
N LEU A 157 -5.81 11.25 7.52
CA LEU A 157 -6.88 12.17 7.14
C LEU A 157 -7.80 11.57 6.07
N ILE A 158 -7.25 10.81 5.12
CA ILE A 158 -8.04 10.06 4.13
C ILE A 158 -8.92 9.01 4.81
N ASN A 159 -8.37 8.23 5.74
CA ASN A 159 -9.13 7.20 6.47
C ASN A 159 -10.16 7.77 7.45
N SER A 160 -9.95 9.00 7.94
CA SER A 160 -10.93 9.73 8.74
C SER A 160 -11.90 10.59 7.91
N ASN A 161 -11.91 10.44 6.58
CA ASN A 161 -12.76 11.16 5.62
C ASN A 161 -12.65 12.70 5.68
N GLN A 162 -11.52 13.24 6.16
CA GLN A 162 -11.28 14.69 6.27
C GLN A 162 -10.65 15.27 5.01
N TYR A 163 -11.27 15.05 3.84
CA TYR A 163 -10.69 15.35 2.52
C TYR A 163 -10.28 16.82 2.29
N GLN A 164 -10.96 17.78 2.92
CA GLN A 164 -10.62 19.20 2.76
C GLN A 164 -9.23 19.53 3.31
N ARG A 165 -8.91 19.02 4.50
CA ARG A 165 -7.58 19.21 5.10
C ARG A 165 -6.49 18.46 4.34
N VAL A 166 -6.83 17.34 3.72
CA VAL A 166 -5.88 16.55 2.92
C VAL A 166 -5.28 17.38 1.79
N LYS A 167 -6.09 18.22 1.11
CA LYS A 167 -5.62 19.08 0.01
C LYS A 167 -4.49 20.02 0.46
N ASP A 168 -4.64 20.65 1.62
CA ASP A 168 -3.63 21.57 2.17
C ASP A 168 -2.30 20.86 2.46
N TYR A 169 -2.34 19.66 3.05
CA TYR A 169 -1.14 18.89 3.35
C TYR A 169 -0.51 18.29 2.10
N LEU A 170 -1.29 17.88 1.10
CA LEU A 170 -0.77 17.42 -0.19
C LEU A 170 -0.10 18.57 -0.95
N HIS A 171 -0.64 19.78 -0.92
CA HIS A 171 0.04 20.95 -1.49
C HIS A 171 1.40 21.19 -0.82
N LYS A 172 1.47 21.14 0.52
CA LYS A 172 2.76 21.20 1.23
C LYS A 172 3.72 20.09 0.78
N TYR A 173 3.21 18.87 0.60
CA TYR A 173 4.01 17.74 0.14
C TYR A 173 4.59 18.03 -1.25
N THR A 174 3.79 18.50 -2.20
CA THR A 174 4.27 18.82 -3.56
C THR A 174 5.37 19.89 -3.57
N VAL A 175 5.41 20.80 -2.59
CA VAL A 175 6.49 21.78 -2.44
C VAL A 175 7.78 21.15 -1.91
N ILE A 176 7.67 20.18 -0.99
CA ILE A 176 8.83 19.48 -0.41
C ILE A 176 9.42 18.47 -1.40
N GLN A 177 8.58 17.74 -2.12
CA GLN A 177 8.98 16.73 -3.12
C GLN A 177 8.21 16.94 -4.43
N PRO A 178 8.66 17.83 -5.32
CA PRO A 178 7.95 18.18 -6.55
C PRO A 178 7.91 17.05 -7.60
N GLU A 179 8.81 16.08 -7.50
CA GLU A 179 8.92 14.99 -8.49
C GLU A 179 8.23 13.69 -8.03
N ASN A 180 7.63 13.67 -6.83
CA ASN A 180 7.02 12.46 -6.30
C ASN A 180 5.64 12.19 -6.91
N THR A 181 5.59 11.29 -7.89
CA THR A 181 4.38 10.90 -8.61
C THR A 181 3.29 10.27 -7.73
N GLN A 182 3.67 9.66 -6.60
CA GLN A 182 2.70 9.10 -5.66
C GLN A 182 1.83 10.19 -5.02
N VAL A 183 2.39 11.38 -4.79
CA VAL A 183 1.67 12.52 -4.21
C VAL A 183 0.61 13.04 -5.19
N PHE A 184 0.95 13.13 -6.48
CA PHE A 184 -0.02 13.52 -7.51
C PHE A 184 -1.16 12.49 -7.64
N CYS A 185 -0.84 11.20 -7.53
CA CYS A 185 -1.85 10.14 -7.50
C CYS A 185 -2.80 10.25 -6.30
N LEU A 186 -2.24 10.55 -5.11
CA LEU A 186 -3.02 10.76 -3.90
C LEU A 186 -3.93 11.99 -4.01
N MET A 187 -3.42 13.09 -4.57
CA MET A 187 -4.23 14.29 -4.84
C MET A 187 -5.39 14.00 -5.78
N ALA A 188 -5.13 13.32 -6.89
CA ALA A 188 -6.16 12.93 -7.83
C ALA A 188 -7.21 12.00 -7.18
N LYS A 189 -6.78 11.03 -6.38
CA LYS A 189 -7.68 10.13 -5.62
C LYS A 189 -8.57 10.91 -4.64
N VAL A 190 -8.02 11.88 -3.92
CA VAL A 190 -8.80 12.73 -3.00
C VAL A 190 -9.81 13.56 -3.77
N LEU A 191 -9.44 14.10 -4.92
CA LEU A 191 -10.33 14.87 -5.78
C LEU A 191 -11.48 14.01 -6.34
N GLN A 192 -11.19 12.77 -6.73
CA GLN A 192 -12.21 11.79 -7.10
C GLN A 192 -13.23 11.56 -5.98
N GLN A 193 -12.78 11.41 -4.73
CA GLN A 193 -13.68 11.25 -3.58
C GLN A 193 -14.52 12.50 -3.31
N THR A 194 -14.00 13.69 -3.63
CA THR A 194 -14.76 14.94 -3.56
C THR A 194 -15.60 15.23 -4.81
N ASN A 195 -15.70 14.27 -5.75
CA ASN A 195 -16.40 14.37 -7.03
C ASN A 195 -15.88 15.50 -7.96
N ASP A 196 -14.62 15.88 -7.81
CA ASP A 196 -13.94 16.88 -8.63
C ASP A 196 -13.06 16.20 -9.69
N LEU A 197 -13.74 15.58 -10.67
CA LEU A 197 -13.12 14.67 -11.63
C LEU A 197 -12.21 15.40 -12.64
N ASP A 198 -12.54 16.63 -13.01
CA ASP A 198 -11.75 17.42 -13.97
C ASP A 198 -10.38 17.79 -13.42
N HIS A 199 -10.33 18.27 -12.17
CA HIS A 199 -9.05 18.51 -11.50
C HIS A 199 -8.32 17.20 -11.21
N ALA A 200 -9.02 16.10 -10.87
CA ALA A 200 -8.36 14.81 -10.68
C ALA A 200 -7.61 14.37 -11.96
N LYS A 201 -8.22 14.57 -13.14
CA LYS A 201 -7.60 14.26 -14.43
C LYS A 201 -6.33 15.08 -14.67
N SER A 202 -6.35 16.37 -14.38
CA SER A 202 -5.17 17.22 -14.58
C SER A 202 -3.99 16.78 -13.70
N TRP A 203 -4.24 16.38 -12.45
CA TRP A 203 -3.21 15.85 -11.57
C TRP A 203 -2.64 14.50 -12.03
N TYR A 204 -3.47 13.59 -12.55
CA TYR A 204 -2.96 12.35 -13.14
C TYR A 204 -2.12 12.62 -14.41
N LEU A 205 -2.52 13.58 -15.24
CA LEU A 205 -1.74 13.98 -16.41
C LEU A 205 -0.39 14.61 -16.03
N GLN A 206 -0.33 15.37 -14.92
CA GLN A 206 0.93 15.86 -14.37
C GLN A 206 1.84 14.71 -13.92
N ALA A 207 1.29 13.71 -13.20
CA ALA A 207 2.02 12.51 -12.82
C ALA A 207 2.57 11.76 -14.05
N LEU A 208 1.75 11.66 -15.11
CA LEU A 208 2.12 11.02 -16.37
C LEU A 208 3.21 11.79 -17.13
N SER A 209 3.30 13.11 -16.95
CA SER A 209 4.36 13.92 -17.58
C SER A 209 5.75 13.56 -17.05
N ILE A 210 5.83 13.12 -15.78
CA ILE A 210 7.06 12.66 -15.12
C ILE A 210 7.33 11.18 -15.44
N HIS A 211 6.31 10.32 -15.33
CA HIS A 211 6.41 8.88 -15.64
C HIS A 211 5.51 8.49 -16.81
N ARG A 212 5.96 8.79 -18.02
CA ARG A 212 5.18 8.56 -19.25
C ARG A 212 4.88 7.08 -19.52
N THR A 213 5.67 6.16 -19.00
CA THR A 213 5.54 4.71 -19.29
C THR A 213 4.84 3.94 -18.18
N ASP A 214 4.28 4.61 -17.17
CA ASP A 214 3.59 3.93 -16.08
C ASP A 214 2.20 3.48 -16.54
N GLY A 215 2.02 2.16 -16.69
CA GLY A 215 0.74 1.56 -17.08
C GLY A 215 -0.35 1.75 -16.02
N HIS A 216 0.01 1.85 -14.73
CA HIS A 216 -0.96 2.10 -13.68
C HIS A 216 -1.55 3.50 -13.74
N LEU A 217 -0.75 4.52 -14.09
CA LEU A 217 -1.26 5.89 -14.28
C LEU A 217 -2.26 5.95 -15.43
N HIS A 218 -1.95 5.32 -16.57
CA HIS A 218 -2.87 5.24 -17.70
C HIS A 218 -4.19 4.56 -17.30
N ARG A 219 -4.12 3.44 -16.57
CA ARG A 219 -5.33 2.79 -16.05
C ARG A 219 -6.15 3.71 -15.16
N ARG A 220 -5.52 4.45 -14.22
CA ARG A 220 -6.24 5.37 -13.32
C ARG A 220 -6.95 6.49 -14.09
N ILE A 221 -6.34 7.01 -15.15
CA ILE A 221 -6.98 7.99 -16.04
C ILE A 221 -8.14 7.35 -16.80
N GLY A 222 -7.95 6.11 -17.30
CA GLY A 222 -9.01 5.33 -17.94
C GLY A 222 -10.22 5.12 -17.02
N GLU A 223 -9.99 4.68 -15.78
CA GLU A 223 -11.03 4.51 -14.74
C GLU A 223 -11.79 5.81 -14.47
N LEU A 224 -11.07 6.93 -14.39
CA LEU A 224 -11.66 8.24 -14.17
C LEU A 224 -12.56 8.66 -15.32
N ILE A 225 -12.12 8.50 -16.56
CA ILE A 225 -12.88 8.87 -17.75
C ILE A 225 -14.08 7.92 -17.95
N ASP A 226 -13.91 6.63 -17.66
CA ASP A 226 -15.00 5.65 -17.69
C ASP A 226 -16.09 5.99 -16.66
N SER A 227 -15.70 6.44 -15.46
CA SER A 227 -16.64 6.91 -14.44
C SER A 227 -17.43 8.17 -14.85
N GLN A 228 -16.88 8.96 -15.78
CA GLN A 228 -17.58 10.10 -16.41
C GLN A 228 -18.54 9.66 -17.53
N GLY A 229 -18.53 8.38 -17.91
CA GLY A 229 -19.37 7.80 -18.96
C GLY A 229 -18.75 7.80 -20.36
N ASP A 230 -17.53 8.31 -20.52
CA ASP A 230 -16.85 8.36 -21.82
C ASP A 230 -15.98 7.12 -22.06
N LYS A 231 -16.66 6.00 -22.31
CA LYS A 231 -16.01 4.70 -22.61
C LYS A 231 -15.07 4.77 -23.82
N SER A 232 -15.32 5.68 -24.76
CA SER A 232 -14.56 5.79 -26.01
C SER A 232 -13.16 6.35 -25.77
N ASN A 233 -13.05 7.40 -24.96
CA ASN A 233 -11.76 7.96 -24.56
C ASN A 233 -11.08 7.07 -23.50
N ALA A 234 -11.83 6.46 -22.59
CA ALA A 234 -11.27 5.51 -21.62
C ALA A 234 -10.52 4.37 -22.32
N LEU A 235 -11.07 3.84 -23.42
CA LEU A 235 -10.46 2.78 -24.21
C LEU A 235 -9.02 3.09 -24.63
N GLN A 236 -8.72 4.32 -25.06
CA GLN A 236 -7.36 4.72 -25.46
C GLN A 236 -6.39 4.61 -24.28
N TYR A 237 -6.77 5.11 -23.11
CA TYR A 237 -5.94 5.04 -21.91
C TYR A 237 -5.77 3.60 -21.41
N TYR A 238 -6.81 2.76 -21.47
CA TYR A 238 -6.67 1.34 -21.13
C TYR A 238 -5.79 0.59 -22.14
N PHE A 239 -5.79 0.99 -23.41
CA PHE A 239 -4.87 0.44 -24.40
C PHE A 239 -3.42 0.80 -24.13
N ASP A 240 -3.16 2.07 -23.79
CA ASP A 240 -1.82 2.51 -23.41
C ASP A 240 -1.36 1.83 -22.10
N ALA A 241 -2.29 1.65 -21.14
CA ALA A 241 -2.03 0.87 -19.93
C ALA A 241 -1.62 -0.57 -20.26
N TYR A 242 -2.36 -1.24 -21.15
CA TYR A 242 -2.05 -2.60 -21.59
C TYR A 242 -0.71 -2.69 -22.33
N ARG A 243 -0.41 -1.69 -23.17
CA ARG A 243 0.86 -1.62 -23.91
C ARG A 243 2.06 -1.54 -22.98
N HIS A 244 1.93 -0.80 -21.87
CA HIS A 244 3.01 -0.65 -20.88
C HIS A 244 3.01 -1.74 -19.81
N SER A 245 1.87 -2.35 -19.51
CA SER A 245 1.70 -3.34 -18.45
C SER A 245 0.71 -4.43 -18.87
N PRO A 246 1.14 -5.40 -19.71
CA PRO A 246 0.23 -6.40 -20.29
C PRO A 246 -0.29 -7.42 -19.27
N CYS A 247 0.35 -7.51 -18.10
CA CYS A 247 -0.05 -8.43 -17.02
C CYS A 247 -1.03 -7.81 -16.02
N ASP A 248 -1.43 -6.55 -16.19
CA ASP A 248 -2.34 -5.89 -15.24
C ASP A 248 -3.77 -6.39 -15.42
N ILE A 249 -4.24 -7.15 -14.41
CA ILE A 249 -5.51 -7.87 -14.47
C ILE A 249 -6.70 -6.91 -14.55
N GLN A 250 -6.65 -5.77 -13.86
CA GLN A 250 -7.72 -4.78 -13.88
C GLN A 250 -7.87 -4.16 -15.27
N THR A 251 -6.75 -3.92 -15.96
CA THR A 251 -6.75 -3.44 -17.35
C THR A 251 -7.30 -4.50 -18.31
N LEU A 252 -6.86 -5.76 -18.16
CA LEU A 252 -7.36 -6.88 -18.97
C LEU A 252 -8.87 -7.11 -18.77
N GLU A 253 -9.34 -7.03 -17.54
CA GLU A 253 -10.76 -7.16 -17.19
C GLU A 253 -11.60 -6.12 -17.90
N TRP A 254 -11.18 -4.85 -17.82
CA TRP A 254 -11.91 -3.74 -18.43
C TRP A 254 -11.93 -3.85 -19.96
N LEU A 255 -10.80 -4.16 -20.59
CA LEU A 255 -10.73 -4.35 -22.05
C LEU A 255 -11.60 -5.52 -22.52
N ALA A 256 -11.59 -6.63 -21.78
CA ALA A 256 -12.46 -7.77 -22.05
C ALA A 256 -13.94 -7.39 -21.93
N SER A 257 -14.35 -6.73 -20.83
CA SER A 257 -15.73 -6.30 -20.64
C SER A 257 -16.18 -5.31 -21.72
N TYR A 258 -15.32 -4.36 -22.09
CA TYR A 258 -15.60 -3.39 -23.15
C TYR A 258 -15.90 -4.09 -24.49
N TYR A 259 -15.09 -5.07 -24.88
CA TYR A 259 -15.30 -5.81 -26.13
C TYR A 259 -16.51 -6.77 -26.08
N ILE A 260 -16.80 -7.34 -24.91
CA ILE A 260 -17.99 -8.16 -24.65
C ILE A 260 -19.27 -7.32 -24.76
N GLU A 261 -19.27 -6.09 -24.25
CA GLU A 261 -20.40 -5.15 -24.29
C GLU A 261 -20.62 -4.60 -25.71
N THR A 262 -19.53 -4.24 -26.40
CA THR A 262 -19.58 -3.73 -27.79
C THR A 262 -19.85 -4.81 -28.84
N GLN A 263 -20.09 -6.06 -28.42
CA GLN A 263 -20.41 -7.20 -29.27
C GLN A 263 -19.30 -7.63 -30.24
N TYR A 264 -18.04 -7.44 -29.85
CA TYR A 264 -16.86 -7.98 -30.55
C TYR A 264 -16.16 -9.06 -29.70
N PRO A 265 -16.79 -10.22 -29.49
CA PRO A 265 -16.27 -11.27 -28.61
C PRO A 265 -14.93 -11.85 -29.09
N GLU A 266 -14.60 -11.77 -30.38
CA GLU A 266 -13.37 -12.30 -30.96
C GLU A 266 -12.15 -11.61 -30.35
N LYS A 267 -12.18 -10.28 -30.22
CA LYS A 267 -11.11 -9.50 -29.57
C LYS A 267 -11.07 -9.73 -28.07
N ALA A 268 -12.23 -9.93 -27.43
CA ALA A 268 -12.30 -10.19 -26.01
C ALA A 268 -11.60 -11.50 -25.60
N VAL A 269 -11.59 -12.50 -26.49
CA VAL A 269 -10.89 -13.79 -26.25
C VAL A 269 -9.41 -13.55 -25.93
N GLU A 270 -8.74 -12.66 -26.66
CA GLU A 270 -7.31 -12.39 -26.48
C GLU A 270 -7.03 -11.88 -25.06
N TYR A 271 -7.77 -10.88 -24.59
CA TYR A 271 -7.59 -10.31 -23.25
C TYR A 271 -7.98 -11.29 -22.14
N CYS A 272 -9.08 -12.04 -22.31
CA CYS A 272 -9.49 -13.06 -21.34
C CYS A 272 -8.46 -14.20 -21.25
N ALA A 273 -7.87 -14.60 -22.38
CA ALA A 273 -6.84 -15.62 -22.43
C ALA A 273 -5.56 -15.16 -21.73
N GLN A 274 -5.15 -13.90 -21.94
CA GLN A 274 -4.04 -13.30 -21.18
C GLN A 274 -4.34 -13.27 -19.69
N ALA A 275 -5.54 -12.86 -19.27
CA ALA A 275 -5.93 -12.84 -17.86
C ALA A 275 -5.88 -14.25 -17.23
N ALA A 276 -6.30 -15.26 -17.98
CA ALA A 276 -6.20 -16.66 -17.57
C ALA A 276 -4.75 -17.16 -17.41
N LEU A 277 -3.80 -16.62 -18.19
CA LEU A 277 -2.37 -16.91 -18.02
C LEU A 277 -1.79 -16.25 -16.77
N VAL A 278 -2.22 -15.02 -16.44
CA VAL A 278 -1.77 -14.30 -15.24
C VAL A 278 -2.32 -14.95 -13.96
N LYS A 279 -3.59 -15.38 -13.98
CA LYS A 279 -4.24 -16.09 -12.86
C LYS A 279 -4.82 -17.44 -13.29
N PRO A 280 -3.99 -18.48 -13.42
CA PRO A 280 -4.44 -19.80 -13.87
C PRO A 280 -5.35 -20.53 -12.86
N GLY A 281 -5.30 -20.14 -11.57
CA GLY A 281 -6.16 -20.70 -10.54
C GLY A 281 -7.59 -20.14 -10.54
N GLU A 282 -7.85 -19.06 -11.27
CA GLU A 282 -9.14 -18.39 -11.28
C GLU A 282 -9.97 -18.83 -12.50
N ILE A 283 -10.96 -19.70 -12.26
CA ILE A 283 -11.80 -20.34 -13.28
C ILE A 283 -12.57 -19.31 -14.12
N LYS A 284 -12.92 -18.16 -13.52
CA LYS A 284 -13.65 -17.04 -14.16
C LYS A 284 -13.09 -16.70 -15.54
N TRP A 285 -11.76 -16.57 -15.66
CA TRP A 285 -11.12 -16.17 -16.93
C TRP A 285 -11.24 -17.24 -18.00
N HIS A 286 -11.10 -18.51 -17.63
CA HIS A 286 -11.29 -19.63 -18.55
C HIS A 286 -12.75 -19.72 -19.03
N LEU A 287 -13.72 -19.52 -18.14
CA LEU A 287 -15.14 -19.46 -18.50
C LEU A 287 -15.44 -18.27 -19.42
N MET A 288 -14.83 -17.10 -19.18
CA MET A 288 -14.97 -15.94 -20.06
C MET A 288 -14.44 -16.23 -21.46
N VAL A 289 -13.27 -16.87 -21.60
CA VAL A 289 -12.73 -17.31 -22.91
C VAL A 289 -13.72 -18.24 -23.63
N ALA A 290 -14.22 -19.28 -22.95
CA ALA A 290 -15.16 -20.23 -23.54
C ALA A 290 -16.52 -19.58 -23.90
N SER A 291 -16.98 -18.62 -23.10
CA SER A 291 -18.19 -17.84 -23.36
C SER A 291 -18.01 -16.91 -24.56
N CYS A 292 -16.84 -16.29 -24.72
CA CYS A 292 -16.51 -15.47 -25.88
C CYS A 292 -16.49 -16.30 -27.17
N HIS A 293 -15.84 -17.48 -27.19
CA HIS A 293 -15.90 -18.40 -28.35
C HIS A 293 -17.33 -18.82 -28.71
N ARG A 294 -18.17 -19.11 -27.70
CA ARG A 294 -19.58 -19.44 -27.93
C ARG A 294 -20.34 -18.25 -28.55
N ARG A 295 -20.06 -17.02 -28.10
CA ARG A 295 -20.69 -15.79 -28.63
C ARG A 295 -20.20 -15.41 -30.02
N SER A 296 -18.95 -15.70 -30.37
CA SER A 296 -18.42 -15.52 -31.72
C SER A 296 -18.91 -16.58 -32.71
N GLY A 297 -19.67 -17.59 -32.23
CA GLY A 297 -20.19 -18.69 -33.05
C GLY A 297 -19.18 -19.82 -33.27
N ASP A 298 -17.99 -19.76 -32.66
CA ASP A 298 -16.99 -20.83 -32.68
C ASP A 298 -17.31 -21.87 -31.61
N TYR A 299 -18.37 -22.64 -31.87
CA TYR A 299 -18.85 -23.68 -30.97
C TYR A 299 -17.84 -24.81 -30.79
N ALA A 300 -17.00 -25.09 -31.79
CA ALA A 300 -15.99 -26.13 -31.73
C ALA A 300 -14.92 -25.80 -30.67
N ALA A 301 -14.32 -24.61 -30.75
CA ALA A 301 -13.35 -24.17 -29.76
C ALA A 301 -13.98 -23.99 -28.37
N ALA A 302 -15.23 -23.52 -28.31
CA ALA A 302 -15.96 -23.37 -27.05
C ALA A 302 -16.10 -24.71 -26.31
N ILE A 303 -16.58 -25.77 -26.98
CA ILE A 303 -16.77 -27.09 -26.35
C ILE A 303 -15.46 -27.67 -25.84
N GLU A 304 -14.41 -27.65 -26.66
CA GLU A 304 -13.08 -28.13 -26.27
C GLU A 304 -12.61 -27.41 -25.00
N LYS A 305 -12.80 -26.07 -24.96
CA LYS A 305 -12.43 -25.28 -23.79
C LYS A 305 -13.26 -25.62 -22.56
N TYR A 306 -14.58 -25.78 -22.68
CA TYR A 306 -15.43 -26.19 -21.56
C TYR A 306 -15.11 -27.61 -21.07
N LYS A 307 -14.83 -28.56 -21.97
CA LYS A 307 -14.39 -29.92 -21.61
C LYS A 307 -13.07 -29.87 -20.84
N TRP A 308 -12.12 -29.06 -21.29
CA TRP A 308 -10.87 -28.83 -20.58
C TRP A 308 -11.09 -28.23 -19.19
N ILE A 309 -11.96 -27.21 -19.05
CA ILE A 309 -12.30 -26.60 -17.75
C ILE A 309 -12.91 -27.65 -16.81
N HIS A 310 -13.83 -28.47 -17.30
CA HIS A 310 -14.47 -29.50 -16.49
C HIS A 310 -13.49 -30.59 -16.00
N GLN A 311 -12.48 -30.95 -16.80
CA GLN A 311 -11.44 -31.90 -16.39
C GLN A 311 -10.55 -31.35 -15.26
N HIS A 312 -10.20 -30.07 -15.32
CA HIS A 312 -9.33 -29.43 -14.33
C HIS A 312 -10.10 -28.91 -13.10
N PHE A 313 -11.37 -28.54 -13.26
CA PHE A 313 -12.23 -27.97 -12.23
C PHE A 313 -13.60 -28.67 -12.20
N PRO A 314 -13.66 -29.93 -11.73
CA PRO A 314 -14.89 -30.74 -11.77
C PRO A 314 -15.99 -30.25 -10.82
N ASP A 315 -15.64 -29.46 -9.80
CA ASP A 315 -16.58 -28.94 -8.80
C ASP A 315 -17.35 -27.70 -9.26
N ASP A 316 -16.96 -27.10 -10.39
CA ASP A 316 -17.60 -25.88 -10.88
C ASP A 316 -18.96 -26.18 -11.52
N THR A 317 -20.01 -25.55 -10.98
CA THR A 317 -21.38 -25.75 -11.45
C THR A 317 -21.67 -24.96 -12.72
N ASP A 318 -21.01 -23.81 -12.90
CA ASP A 318 -21.26 -22.92 -14.01
C ASP A 318 -20.74 -23.53 -15.31
N CYS A 319 -19.53 -24.11 -15.28
CA CYS A 319 -18.98 -24.87 -16.40
C CYS A 319 -19.91 -25.99 -16.88
N ILE A 320 -20.47 -26.79 -15.96
CA ILE A 320 -21.37 -27.89 -16.31
C ILE A 320 -22.67 -27.36 -16.91
N GLN A 321 -23.23 -26.26 -16.37
CA GLN A 321 -24.40 -25.60 -16.94
C GLN A 321 -24.14 -25.10 -18.37
N PHE A 322 -22.96 -24.52 -18.63
CA PHE A 322 -22.59 -24.09 -19.97
C PHE A 322 -22.40 -25.26 -20.94
N LEU A 323 -21.83 -26.39 -20.49
CA LEU A 323 -21.75 -27.62 -21.29
C LEU A 323 -23.12 -28.17 -21.66
N ILE A 324 -24.06 -28.20 -20.71
CA ILE A 324 -25.45 -28.61 -20.98
C ILE A 324 -26.08 -27.67 -22.01
N LYS A 325 -25.90 -26.35 -21.85
CA LYS A 325 -26.46 -25.36 -22.78
C LYS A 325 -25.93 -25.56 -24.19
N ILE A 326 -24.63 -25.76 -24.36
CA ILE A 326 -24.04 -26.01 -25.68
C ILE A 326 -24.46 -27.38 -26.24
N ALA A 327 -24.57 -28.41 -25.40
CA ALA A 327 -25.06 -29.71 -25.83
C ALA A 327 -26.52 -29.63 -26.34
N ILE A 328 -27.35 -28.77 -25.74
CA ILE A 328 -28.70 -28.46 -26.24
C ILE A 328 -28.61 -27.73 -27.59
N ASP A 329 -27.80 -26.65 -27.66
CA ASP A 329 -27.68 -25.82 -28.85
C ASP A 329 -27.20 -26.62 -30.09
N LEU A 330 -26.36 -27.65 -29.88
CA LEU A 330 -25.79 -28.50 -30.93
C LEU A 330 -26.44 -29.88 -31.08
N GLY A 331 -27.41 -30.23 -30.22
CA GLY A 331 -28.07 -31.54 -30.25
C GLY A 331 -27.16 -32.73 -29.91
N LEU A 332 -26.17 -32.54 -29.02
CA LEU A 332 -25.22 -33.59 -28.65
C LEU A 332 -25.85 -34.60 -27.67
N PRO A 333 -25.59 -35.92 -27.83
CA PRO A 333 -26.12 -36.96 -26.94
C PRO A 333 -25.49 -36.92 -25.53
N GLU A 334 -24.34 -36.27 -25.39
CA GLU A 334 -23.61 -36.09 -24.13
C GLU A 334 -24.41 -35.27 -23.08
N ARG A 335 -25.53 -34.65 -23.46
CA ARG A 335 -26.39 -33.85 -22.59
C ARG A 335 -26.80 -34.58 -21.30
N GLU A 336 -27.31 -35.80 -21.42
CA GLU A 336 -27.84 -36.55 -20.27
C GLU A 336 -26.75 -36.87 -19.24
N MET A 337 -25.51 -37.08 -19.73
CA MET A 337 -24.35 -37.28 -18.88
C MET A 337 -24.05 -36.04 -18.04
N TYR A 338 -23.97 -34.85 -18.65
CA TYR A 338 -23.71 -33.60 -17.92
C TYR A 338 -24.84 -33.23 -16.95
N GLU A 339 -26.10 -33.49 -17.31
CA GLU A 339 -27.25 -33.26 -16.40
C GLU A 339 -27.18 -34.15 -15.14
N ASN A 340 -26.73 -35.40 -15.29
CA ASN A 340 -26.54 -36.30 -14.15
C ASN A 340 -25.34 -35.88 -13.29
N GLU A 341 -24.25 -35.43 -13.88
CA GLU A 341 -23.10 -34.88 -13.15
C GLU A 341 -23.47 -33.62 -12.37
N LEU A 342 -24.24 -32.70 -12.97
CA LEU A 342 -24.72 -31.50 -12.27
C LEU A 342 -25.53 -31.86 -11.01
N LYS A 343 -26.41 -32.86 -11.09
CA LYS A 343 -27.17 -33.35 -9.93
C LYS A 343 -26.27 -33.90 -8.84
N LYS A 344 -25.21 -34.64 -9.19
CA LYS A 344 -24.24 -35.17 -8.23
C LYS A 344 -23.47 -34.05 -7.53
N VAL A 345 -22.93 -33.10 -8.29
CA VAL A 345 -22.16 -31.96 -7.75
C VAL A 345 -23.04 -31.10 -6.83
N ASN A 346 -24.27 -30.79 -7.24
CA ASN A 346 -25.20 -30.03 -6.40
C ASN A 346 -25.53 -30.77 -5.09
N LYS A 347 -25.77 -32.08 -5.16
CA LYS A 347 -25.99 -32.91 -3.97
C LYS A 347 -24.77 -32.92 -3.04
N MET A 348 -23.56 -32.97 -3.59
CA MET A 348 -22.33 -32.86 -2.79
C MET A 348 -22.17 -31.48 -2.14
N LYS A 349 -22.41 -30.38 -2.88
CA LYS A 349 -22.38 -29.01 -2.32
C LYS A 349 -23.42 -28.82 -1.21
N GLU A 350 -24.62 -29.38 -1.37
CA GLU A 350 -25.67 -29.32 -0.37
C GLU A 350 -25.30 -30.08 0.91
N ILE A 351 -24.72 -31.28 0.79
CA ILE A 351 -24.18 -32.04 1.92
C ILE A 351 -23.06 -31.27 2.63
N GLN A 352 -22.15 -30.64 1.89
CA GLN A 352 -21.07 -29.83 2.46
C GLN A 352 -21.62 -28.61 3.22
N LEU A 353 -22.64 -27.94 2.68
CA LEU A 353 -23.31 -26.81 3.33
C LEU A 353 -24.01 -27.24 4.62
N GLN A 354 -24.71 -28.38 4.61
CA GLN A 354 -25.32 -28.95 5.82
C GLN A 354 -24.28 -29.32 6.89
N ARG A 355 -23.09 -29.81 6.48
CA ARG A 355 -21.97 -30.06 7.41
C ARG A 355 -21.38 -28.78 8.01
N LYS A 356 -21.22 -27.71 7.21
CA LYS A 356 -20.75 -26.42 7.71
C LYS A 356 -21.74 -25.80 8.70
N THR A 357 -23.02 -25.78 8.35
CA THR A 357 -24.07 -25.24 9.23
C THR A 357 -24.25 -26.03 10.51
N SER A 358 -24.11 -27.36 10.48
CA SER A 358 -24.11 -28.19 11.70
C SER A 358 -22.84 -28.00 12.55
N ALA A 359 -21.67 -27.82 11.92
CA ALA A 359 -20.44 -27.47 12.62
C ALA A 359 -20.52 -26.09 13.28
N ASP A 360 -21.07 -25.08 12.61
CA ASP A 360 -21.26 -23.74 13.16
C ASP A 360 -22.31 -23.72 14.28
N LYS A 361 -23.39 -24.49 14.15
CA LYS A 361 -24.34 -24.74 15.26
C LYS A 361 -23.63 -25.38 16.45
N SER A 362 -22.76 -26.38 16.24
CA SER A 362 -21.99 -27.01 17.34
C SER A 362 -20.98 -26.05 17.98
N ARG A 363 -20.31 -25.19 17.21
CA ARG A 363 -19.41 -24.14 17.72
C ARG A 363 -20.16 -23.06 18.50
N ASN A 364 -21.36 -22.69 18.05
CA ASN A 364 -22.24 -21.77 18.78
C ASN A 364 -22.82 -22.41 20.06
N ILE A 365 -23.07 -23.72 20.07
CA ILE A 365 -23.43 -24.45 21.30
C ILE A 365 -22.25 -24.51 22.29
N ILE A 366 -21.01 -24.67 21.82
CA ILE A 366 -19.81 -24.66 22.67
C ILE A 366 -19.52 -23.25 23.20
N LYS A 367 -19.67 -22.20 22.38
CA LYS A 367 -19.60 -20.81 22.83
C LYS A 367 -20.74 -20.46 23.78
N GLY A 368 -21.96 -20.92 23.50
CA GLY A 368 -23.13 -20.80 24.37
C GLY A 368 -22.99 -21.53 25.70
N ARG A 369 -22.31 -22.70 25.72
CA ARG A 369 -21.94 -23.39 26.97
C ARG A 369 -20.85 -22.66 27.78
N LYS A 370 -19.92 -21.96 27.13
CA LYS A 370 -18.96 -21.08 27.81
C LYS A 370 -19.62 -19.81 28.36
N ILE A 371 -20.67 -19.33 27.70
CA ILE A 371 -21.49 -18.21 28.18
C ILE A 371 -22.43 -18.69 29.31
N SER A 372 -22.99 -19.91 29.24
CA SER A 372 -23.82 -20.45 30.32
C SER A 372 -23.05 -20.77 31.61
N SER A 373 -21.73 -20.95 31.53
CA SER A 373 -20.87 -21.01 32.73
C SER A 373 -20.56 -19.63 33.33
N ALA A 374 -20.82 -18.54 32.59
CA ALA A 374 -20.71 -17.16 33.06
C ALA A 374 -22.09 -16.54 33.41
N GLU A 375 -23.19 -17.09 32.90
CA GLU A 375 -24.55 -16.58 33.11
C GLU A 375 -25.28 -17.14 34.34
N HIS A 376 -24.58 -17.89 35.21
CA HIS A 376 -25.16 -18.26 36.51
C HIS A 376 -25.31 -17.08 37.48
N GLU A 377 -24.96 -15.85 37.08
CA GLU A 377 -25.13 -14.64 37.90
C GLU A 377 -26.23 -13.67 37.46
N ILE A 378 -26.91 -13.83 36.32
CA ILE A 378 -27.90 -12.82 35.90
C ILE A 378 -29.13 -13.47 35.28
N SER A 379 -30.00 -14.03 36.13
CA SER A 379 -31.39 -14.29 35.76
C SER A 379 -32.31 -13.36 36.54
N ARG A 380 -32.87 -12.36 35.82
CA ARG A 380 -34.18 -11.73 36.06
C ARG A 380 -34.34 -10.55 35.09
N SER A 381 -35.04 -10.76 33.99
CA SER A 381 -36.27 -10.03 33.66
C SER A 381 -36.67 -10.19 32.19
N ASN A 382 -37.97 -10.42 32.01
CA ASN A 382 -38.82 -10.10 30.87
C ASN A 382 -38.79 -10.96 29.60
N ARG A 383 -39.68 -11.96 29.65
CA ARG A 383 -40.57 -12.35 28.55
C ARG A 383 -41.29 -11.13 27.96
N ASN A 384 -41.37 -11.05 26.63
CA ASN A 384 -42.64 -10.95 25.92
C ASN A 384 -42.48 -11.39 24.45
N GLN A 385 -43.32 -12.35 24.07
CA GLN A 385 -43.56 -12.86 22.72
C GLN A 385 -44.58 -11.95 22.00
N ILE A 386 -44.46 -11.76 20.69
CA ILE A 386 -45.58 -11.63 19.74
C ILE A 386 -45.18 -12.37 18.44
N MET A 387 -46.11 -13.16 17.90
CA MET A 387 -46.04 -13.99 16.68
C MET A 387 -46.74 -13.34 15.47
N ASP A 388 -46.20 -13.66 14.28
CA ASP A 388 -46.74 -13.93 12.93
C ASP A 388 -47.87 -13.06 12.29
N ASP A 389 -47.75 -12.68 11.00
CA ASP A 389 -48.29 -13.49 9.88
C ASP A 389 -47.98 -12.97 8.43
N HIS A 390 -47.62 -13.91 7.55
CA HIS A 390 -47.64 -14.13 6.09
C HIS A 390 -47.70 -13.02 4.97
N GLY A 391 -46.85 -13.17 3.94
CA GLY A 391 -47.03 -12.63 2.57
C GLY A 391 -45.85 -12.92 1.59
N LYS A 392 -46.13 -13.35 0.35
CA LYS A 392 -45.21 -14.03 -0.61
C LYS A 392 -44.18 -13.13 -1.37
N ARG A 393 -42.95 -13.66 -1.48
CA ARG A 393 -41.91 -13.65 -2.55
C ARG A 393 -41.86 -12.54 -3.63
N THR A 394 -40.72 -11.86 -3.69
CA THR A 394 -39.81 -11.72 -4.85
C THR A 394 -38.35 -11.65 -4.34
N PRO A 395 -37.35 -12.33 -4.95
CA PRO A 395 -35.96 -12.15 -4.55
C PRO A 395 -35.43 -10.89 -5.23
N ILE A 396 -35.38 -9.79 -4.49
CA ILE A 396 -34.66 -8.58 -4.91
C ILE A 396 -33.17 -8.87 -4.70
N ASN A 397 -32.41 -8.71 -5.78
CA ASN A 397 -30.94 -8.66 -5.81
C ASN A 397 -30.39 -7.88 -4.61
N LEU A 398 -29.79 -8.60 -3.67
CA LEU A 398 -28.97 -8.09 -2.58
C LEU A 398 -27.56 -8.57 -2.84
N ASP A 399 -26.86 -7.89 -3.74
CA ASP A 399 -25.41 -8.05 -3.97
C ASP A 399 -24.83 -6.79 -4.63
N ASN A 400 -25.20 -5.62 -4.10
CA ASN A 400 -24.54 -4.36 -4.43
C ASN A 400 -24.65 -3.42 -3.23
N THR A 401 -23.86 -3.68 -2.18
CA THR A 401 -23.41 -2.72 -1.15
C THR A 401 -22.56 -3.44 -0.10
N GLU A 402 -21.52 -4.15 -0.54
CA GLU A 402 -20.39 -4.48 0.33
C GLU A 402 -19.09 -3.99 -0.32
N GLY A 403 -18.56 -2.90 0.23
CA GLY A 403 -17.12 -2.61 0.28
C GLY A 403 -16.40 -2.28 -1.02
N VAL A 404 -16.45 -1.01 -1.42
CA VAL A 404 -15.55 -0.35 -2.41
C VAL A 404 -14.07 -0.28 -1.93
N PHE A 405 -13.66 -1.10 -0.96
CA PHE A 405 -12.34 -1.06 -0.32
C PHE A 405 -11.48 -2.32 -0.50
N SER A 406 -11.91 -3.32 -1.27
CA SER A 406 -11.23 -4.64 -1.27
C SER A 406 -10.16 -4.88 -2.34
N GLN A 407 -9.78 -3.88 -3.17
CA GLN A 407 -8.66 -4.04 -4.12
C GLN A 407 -7.74 -2.82 -4.19
N GLN A 408 -7.28 -2.36 -3.03
CA GLN A 408 -6.12 -1.49 -2.94
C GLN A 408 -4.98 -2.32 -2.35
N GLY A 409 -3.79 -2.28 -2.96
CA GLY A 409 -2.59 -2.71 -2.26
C GLY A 409 -2.54 -2.05 -0.87
N PRO A 410 -1.92 -2.70 0.14
CA PRO A 410 -1.97 -2.20 1.51
C PRO A 410 -1.59 -0.72 1.54
N ILE A 411 -2.42 0.09 2.19
CA ILE A 411 -2.08 1.48 2.50
C ILE A 411 -0.90 1.39 3.46
N THR A 412 0.31 1.52 2.91
CA THR A 412 1.55 1.32 3.65
C THR A 412 1.87 2.60 4.39
N ILE A 413 1.63 2.58 5.70
CA ILE A 413 2.20 3.57 6.62
C ILE A 413 3.71 3.45 6.49
N HIS A 414 4.41 4.56 6.28
CA HIS A 414 5.87 4.57 6.20
C HIS A 414 6.43 4.72 7.61
N PRO A 415 6.98 3.66 8.22
CA PRO A 415 7.51 3.76 9.56
C PRO A 415 8.91 4.40 9.50
N TYR A 416 9.28 5.16 10.52
CA TYR A 416 10.50 5.97 10.48
C TYR A 416 11.66 5.26 11.21
N ILE A 417 12.81 5.22 10.55
CA ILE A 417 14.07 4.74 11.13
C ILE A 417 14.92 5.95 11.48
N ASP A 418 15.29 6.08 12.75
CA ASP A 418 16.23 7.10 13.22
C ASP A 418 17.65 6.69 12.82
N GLN A 419 18.06 7.18 11.64
CA GLN A 419 19.44 7.15 11.21
C GLN A 419 20.19 8.20 12.04
N PHE A 420 20.67 7.80 13.22
CA PHE A 420 21.42 8.60 14.20
C PHE A 420 21.85 9.97 13.66
N PRO A 421 21.30 11.08 14.20
CA PRO A 421 21.17 12.32 13.46
C PRO A 421 22.51 12.82 12.93
N GLN A 422 22.66 12.81 11.60
CA GLN A 422 23.58 13.71 10.94
C GLN A 422 23.09 15.12 11.27
N GLN A 423 23.95 15.97 11.82
CA GLN A 423 23.68 17.39 11.84
C GLN A 423 23.57 17.83 10.37
N MET A 424 22.36 17.87 9.82
CA MET A 424 22.11 18.53 8.55
C MET A 424 22.43 20.00 8.78
N THR A 425 23.49 20.46 8.13
CA THR A 425 23.88 21.86 8.04
C THR A 425 22.87 22.59 7.16
N HIS A 426 21.68 22.86 7.69
CA HIS A 426 20.91 23.99 7.21
C HIS A 426 21.38 25.20 8.01
N GLU A 427 22.30 25.97 7.44
CA GLU A 427 22.55 27.33 7.92
C GLU A 427 21.21 28.06 7.90
N ARG A 428 20.67 28.36 9.09
CA ARG A 428 19.63 29.37 9.21
C ARG A 428 20.18 30.65 8.58
N PRO A 429 19.47 31.31 7.65
CA PRO A 429 19.93 32.59 7.12
C PRO A 429 20.14 33.53 8.30
N ARG A 430 21.37 34.02 8.47
CA ARG A 430 21.73 34.97 9.52
C ARG A 430 21.04 36.30 9.22
N THR A 431 19.86 36.50 9.75
CA THR A 431 19.23 37.83 9.83
C THR A 431 19.89 38.61 10.97
N ALA A 432 21.11 39.08 10.76
CA ALA A 432 21.75 40.07 11.62
C ALA A 432 22.63 40.97 10.76
N ILE A 433 22.11 42.17 10.49
CA ILE A 433 22.83 43.29 9.90
C ILE A 433 23.90 43.71 10.93
N SER A 434 25.17 43.43 10.63
CA SER A 434 26.30 44.05 11.34
C SER A 434 26.85 45.20 10.50
N LYS A 435 26.72 46.42 11.01
CA LYS A 435 27.31 47.64 10.44
C LYS A 435 28.83 47.60 10.59
N LYS A 436 29.50 47.88 9.46
CA LYS A 436 30.81 48.55 9.23
C LYS A 436 31.95 48.27 10.21
N GLU A 437 33.08 47.86 9.62
CA GLU A 437 34.33 48.62 9.78
C GLU A 437 35.09 48.65 8.46
N THR A 438 35.57 49.85 8.13
CA THR A 438 36.27 50.29 6.93
C THR A 438 37.75 49.94 6.99
N HIS A 439 38.34 49.48 5.88
CA HIS A 439 39.64 49.98 5.45
C HIS A 439 39.76 49.86 3.93
N ALA A 440 40.15 50.98 3.33
CA ALA A 440 40.28 51.22 1.90
C ALA A 440 41.68 50.90 1.38
N ILE A 441 41.88 51.18 0.07
CA ILE A 441 43.14 51.34 -0.70
C ILE A 441 43.47 50.07 -1.54
N VAL A 442 43.64 50.04 -2.87
CA VAL A 442 43.93 51.05 -3.94
C VAL A 442 43.24 50.64 -5.26
N PHE A 443 42.99 51.64 -6.10
CA PHE A 443 42.62 51.60 -7.53
C PHE A 443 43.67 50.92 -8.43
N ASP A 444 43.24 50.32 -9.55
CA ASP A 444 43.98 50.45 -10.81
C ASP A 444 43.00 50.46 -11.99
N ASP A 445 42.94 51.60 -12.66
CA ASP A 445 42.16 51.89 -13.86
C ASP A 445 42.95 51.43 -15.09
N LYS A 446 42.31 50.68 -16.01
CA LYS A 446 42.66 50.69 -17.44
C LYS A 446 41.43 50.41 -18.30
N ASP A 447 40.89 51.49 -18.86
CA ASP A 447 40.60 51.71 -20.28
C ASP A 447 40.38 50.48 -21.18
N ASP A 448 39.17 50.33 -21.72
CA ASP A 448 38.90 50.77 -23.09
C ASP A 448 37.42 50.54 -23.47
N ALA A 449 36.78 51.61 -23.89
CA ALA A 449 35.45 51.64 -24.47
C ALA A 449 35.53 51.44 -26.00
N ALA A 450 34.63 50.63 -26.56
CA ALA A 450 34.18 50.80 -27.94
C ALA A 450 32.81 50.13 -28.15
N GLU A 451 31.81 50.98 -28.35
CA GLU A 451 30.52 50.68 -28.97
C GLU A 451 30.69 50.16 -30.41
N LEU A 452 29.75 49.34 -30.90
CA LEU A 452 28.89 49.59 -32.08
C LEU A 452 28.38 48.29 -32.73
N LEU A 453 27.12 47.94 -32.38
CA LEU A 453 25.99 47.54 -33.24
C LEU A 453 26.08 46.26 -34.13
N PRO A 454 24.90 45.72 -34.56
CA PRO A 454 24.66 44.30 -34.73
C PRO A 454 24.64 43.82 -36.19
N ASP A 455 24.75 42.51 -36.36
CA ASP A 455 23.85 41.65 -37.17
C ASP A 455 23.84 40.23 -36.58
#